data_AF-A0AAU9MAJ6-F1
#
_entry.id   AF-A0AAU9MAJ6-F1
#
_cell.length_a   1.000
_cell.length_b   1.000
_cell.length_c   1.000
_cell.angle_alpha   90.00
_cell.angle_beta   90.00
_cell.angle_gamma   90.00
#
_symmetry.space_group_name_H-M   'P 1'
#
loop_
_entity.id
_entity.type
_entity.pdbx_description
1 polymer ?
#
loop_
_entity_poly.entity_id
_entity_poly.type
_entity_poly.pdbx_seq_one_letter_code
_entity_poly.pdbx_strand_id
1 'polypeptide(L)'
;MEGEAYNFILDWSLAVASLFYCHSVGKFTAPACLPIKVKRNQEDTSDQITKRPQRSIIDYAPRVFLLLIAIKAYDYKANLHPLLLTSIYSYYIFFWLELILAVAASLARTLVGVELEPQFDEPHHATSVQNFWGKRWNLMVSSILRPTVYHPSRAIFRGVVPERWVSVPAVFTTFLVSGIMHEIIFYYLGRLTPTWEVTWFFVIQGVWVGIEIVIKKTIGRQFKPLRVVSRVLTLVFVITTSFWLFFPPFMRLNPFARGCRELLAFAGLFKHGYLIRPDEYSCPYF
;
A
#
# COMPACT_ATOMS: atom_id res chain seq x y z
N MET A 1 -8.42 36.83 -44.96
CA MET A 1 -8.65 36.61 -43.51
C MET A 1 -9.53 35.41 -43.20
N GLU A 2 -10.29 34.83 -44.14
CA GLU A 2 -11.19 33.68 -43.85
C GLU A 2 -10.47 32.32 -43.71
N GLY A 3 -9.26 32.15 -44.28
CA GLY A 3 -8.51 30.88 -44.18
C GLY A 3 -7.75 30.67 -42.86
N GLU A 4 -7.29 31.74 -42.22
CA GLU A 4 -6.51 31.65 -40.97
C GLU A 4 -7.38 31.28 -39.77
N ALA A 5 -8.61 31.80 -39.70
CA ALA A 5 -9.57 31.46 -38.65
C ALA A 5 -10.02 29.99 -38.76
N TYR A 6 -10.22 29.48 -39.98
CA TYR A 6 -10.59 28.09 -40.22
C TYR A 6 -9.47 27.12 -39.80
N ASN A 7 -8.23 27.40 -40.20
CA ASN A 7 -7.07 26.58 -39.83
C ASN A 7 -6.82 26.60 -38.31
N PHE A 8 -6.98 27.76 -37.66
CA PHE A 8 -6.89 27.85 -36.20
C PHE A 8 -7.97 27.02 -35.50
N ILE A 9 -9.23 27.10 -35.94
CA ILE A 9 -10.32 26.29 -35.37
C ILE A 9 -10.07 24.79 -35.60
N LEU A 10 -9.59 24.41 -36.78
CA LEU A 10 -9.28 23.03 -37.12
C LEU A 10 -8.14 22.48 -36.23
N ASP A 11 -7.03 23.22 -36.10
CA ASP A 11 -5.87 22.82 -35.28
C ASP A 11 -6.23 22.69 -33.80
N TRP A 12 -6.98 23.63 -33.24
CA TRP A 12 -7.43 23.56 -31.85
C TRP A 12 -8.45 22.44 -31.65
N SER A 13 -9.33 22.18 -32.63
CA SER A 13 -10.26 21.04 -32.55
C SER A 13 -9.54 19.69 -32.60
N LEU A 14 -8.47 19.56 -33.40
CA LEU A 14 -7.61 18.39 -33.47
C LEU A 14 -6.78 18.19 -32.20
N ALA A 15 -6.25 19.27 -31.63
CA ALA A 15 -5.54 19.23 -30.35
C ALA A 15 -6.48 18.81 -29.21
N VAL A 16 -7.69 19.35 -29.16
CA VAL A 16 -8.71 18.98 -28.19
C VAL A 16 -9.17 17.53 -28.38
N ALA A 17 -9.42 17.10 -29.62
CA ALA A 17 -9.75 15.70 -29.94
C ALA A 17 -8.63 14.73 -29.56
N SER A 18 -7.36 15.11 -29.77
CA SER A 18 -6.19 14.33 -29.39
C SER A 18 -6.03 14.24 -27.87
N LEU A 19 -6.30 15.33 -27.15
CA LEU A 19 -6.32 15.34 -25.68
C LEU A 19 -7.45 14.45 -25.14
N PHE A 20 -8.65 14.52 -25.72
CA PHE A 20 -9.76 13.62 -25.37
C PHE A 20 -9.46 12.16 -25.72
N TYR A 21 -8.80 11.90 -26.85
CA TYR A 21 -8.38 10.56 -27.23
C TYR A 21 -7.32 10.02 -26.27
N CYS A 22 -6.27 10.77 -25.95
CA CYS A 22 -5.28 10.40 -24.94
C CYS A 22 -5.89 10.20 -23.56
N HIS A 23 -6.87 11.03 -23.17
CA HIS A 23 -7.59 10.88 -21.91
C HIS A 23 -8.49 9.63 -21.89
N SER A 24 -9.19 9.34 -22.99
CA SER A 24 -10.07 8.17 -23.13
C SER A 24 -9.29 6.86 -23.22
N VAL A 25 -8.19 6.85 -23.99
CA VAL A 25 -7.23 5.75 -24.05
C VAL A 25 -6.60 5.55 -22.68
N GLY A 26 -6.15 6.61 -21.99
CA GLY A 26 -5.63 6.52 -20.62
C GLY A 26 -6.63 5.94 -19.62
N LYS A 27 -7.91 6.29 -19.72
CA LYS A 27 -9.00 5.71 -18.92
C LYS A 27 -9.23 4.23 -19.17
N PHE A 28 -8.91 3.74 -20.36
CA PHE A 28 -9.09 2.34 -20.75
C PHE A 28 -7.83 1.50 -20.50
N THR A 29 -6.65 2.03 -20.84
CA THR A 29 -5.36 1.36 -20.68
C THR A 29 -4.91 1.30 -19.23
N ALA A 30 -5.16 2.33 -18.42
CA ALA A 30 -4.79 2.30 -17.00
C ALA A 30 -5.44 1.12 -16.23
N PRO A 31 -6.76 0.87 -16.31
CA PRO A 31 -7.35 -0.32 -15.68
C PRO A 31 -7.11 -1.65 -16.42
N ALA A 32 -6.79 -1.62 -17.72
CA ALA A 32 -6.48 -2.83 -18.48
C ALA A 32 -5.04 -3.33 -18.24
N CYS A 33 -4.09 -2.41 -18.05
CA CYS A 33 -2.66 -2.72 -17.87
C CYS A 33 -2.22 -2.72 -16.40
N LEU A 34 -2.89 -1.95 -15.53
CA LEU A 34 -2.65 -1.96 -14.10
C LEU A 34 -3.86 -2.57 -13.41
N PRO A 35 -3.68 -3.37 -12.35
CA PRO A 35 -4.79 -3.97 -11.62
C PRO A 35 -5.40 -2.92 -10.67
N ILE A 36 -5.91 -1.85 -11.27
CA ILE A 36 -6.54 -0.71 -10.62
C ILE A 36 -8.05 -0.91 -10.68
N LYS A 37 -8.67 -1.02 -9.51
CA LYS A 37 -10.13 -0.93 -9.42
C LYS A 37 -10.56 0.51 -9.59
N VAL A 38 -11.03 0.83 -10.79
CA VAL A 38 -11.72 2.08 -11.08
C VAL A 38 -13.09 2.03 -10.42
N LYS A 39 -13.38 2.98 -9.54
CA LYS A 39 -14.75 3.17 -9.05
C LYS A 39 -15.59 3.72 -10.22
N ARG A 40 -16.27 2.85 -10.97
CA ARG A 40 -17.17 3.28 -12.04
C ARG A 40 -18.42 3.85 -11.39
N ASN A 41 -18.70 5.14 -11.60
CA ASN A 41 -20.00 5.73 -11.26
C ASN A 41 -21.07 5.01 -12.10
N GLN A 42 -21.69 3.98 -11.56
CA GLN A 42 -22.94 3.43 -12.09
C GLN A 42 -24.10 4.09 -11.36
N GLU A 43 -24.96 4.73 -12.15
CA GLU A 43 -26.34 5.06 -11.77
C GLU A 43 -27.13 3.79 -11.47
N ASP A 44 -28.12 3.95 -10.59
CA ASP A 44 -29.15 3.02 -10.10
C ASP A 44 -28.66 1.93 -9.11
N THR A 45 -29.14 1.79 -7.87
CA THR A 45 -30.42 2.16 -7.26
C THR A 45 -30.23 2.18 -5.74
N SER A 46 -30.93 3.09 -5.03
CA SER A 46 -31.30 2.99 -3.60
C SER A 46 -30.49 2.03 -2.71
N ASP A 47 -29.38 2.49 -2.14
CA ASP A 47 -29.12 2.26 -0.72
C ASP A 47 -28.07 3.23 -0.20
N GLN A 48 -28.36 3.79 0.97
CA GLN A 48 -27.56 4.76 1.68
C GLN A 48 -26.16 4.21 2.04
N ILE A 49 -25.23 4.23 1.09
CA ILE A 49 -23.81 4.16 1.43
C ILE A 49 -23.35 5.60 1.63
N THR A 50 -23.37 5.97 2.90
CA THR A 50 -22.77 7.17 3.49
C THR A 50 -21.52 7.55 2.69
N LYS A 51 -21.59 8.62 1.88
CA LYS A 51 -20.40 9.26 1.31
C LYS A 51 -19.53 9.66 2.49
N ARG A 52 -18.53 8.85 2.83
CA ARG A 52 -17.55 9.23 3.85
C ARG A 52 -16.95 10.56 3.40
N PRO A 53 -16.98 11.62 4.23
CA PRO A 53 -16.40 12.89 3.86
C PRO A 53 -14.94 12.65 3.47
N GLN A 54 -14.53 13.18 2.32
CA GLN A 54 -13.09 13.26 1.99
C GLN A 54 -12.42 13.96 3.17
N ARG A 55 -11.46 13.28 3.81
CA ARG A 55 -10.76 13.79 4.98
C ARG A 55 -10.23 15.18 4.68
N SER A 56 -10.58 16.15 5.51
CA SER A 56 -10.16 17.54 5.35
C SER A 56 -8.65 17.63 5.55
N ILE A 57 -8.01 18.66 4.98
CA ILE A 57 -6.59 18.98 5.22
C ILE A 57 -6.30 19.07 6.73
N ILE A 58 -7.29 19.47 7.52
CA ILE A 58 -7.23 19.60 8.98
C ILE A 58 -7.02 18.23 9.67
N ASP A 59 -7.52 17.12 9.10
CA ASP A 59 -7.36 15.77 9.66
C ASP A 59 -5.90 15.25 9.54
N TYR A 60 -5.07 15.90 8.71
CA TYR A 60 -3.65 15.59 8.57
C TYR A 60 -2.76 16.37 9.55
N ALA A 61 -3.24 17.48 10.11
CA ALA A 61 -2.51 18.29 11.09
C ALA A 61 -1.90 17.46 12.25
N PRO A 62 -2.63 16.54 12.92
CA PRO A 62 -2.03 15.73 13.98
C PRO A 62 -0.90 14.83 13.49
N ARG A 63 -0.97 14.35 12.23
CA ARG A 63 0.07 13.50 11.63
C ARG A 63 1.31 14.32 11.30
N VAL A 64 1.14 15.51 10.74
CA VAL A 64 2.26 16.43 10.47
C VAL A 64 2.91 16.88 11.79
N PHE A 65 2.12 17.15 12.83
CA PHE A 65 2.65 17.49 14.15
C PHE A 65 3.47 16.35 14.77
N LEU A 66 2.95 15.12 14.71
CA LEU A 66 3.69 13.93 15.15
C LEU A 66 4.98 13.72 14.34
N LEU A 67 4.96 14.00 13.04
CA LEU A 67 6.15 13.97 12.19
C LEU A 67 7.20 14.98 12.66
N LEU A 68 6.81 16.23 12.95
CA LEU A 68 7.74 17.25 13.46
C LEU A 68 8.36 16.85 14.82
N ILE A 69 7.57 16.26 15.72
CA ILE A 69 8.07 15.70 16.98
C ILE A 69 9.06 14.57 16.70
N ALA A 70 8.73 13.67 15.78
CA ALA A 70 9.61 12.57 15.39
C ALA A 70 10.93 13.08 14.77
N ILE A 71 10.91 14.22 14.07
CA ILE A 71 12.13 14.87 13.52
C ILE A 71 12.98 15.39 14.66
N LYS A 72 12.38 16.09 15.62
CA LYS A 72 13.10 16.57 16.80
C LYS A 72 13.62 15.45 17.69
N ALA A 73 12.88 14.35 17.83
CA ALA A 73 13.33 13.19 18.60
C ALA A 73 14.56 12.52 17.95
N TYR A 74 14.71 12.58 16.64
CA TYR A 74 15.86 12.01 15.93
C TYR A 74 17.19 12.67 16.31
N ASP A 75 17.20 13.97 16.65
CA ASP A 75 18.40 14.67 17.13
C ASP A 75 18.98 14.00 18.40
N TYR A 76 18.14 13.30 19.17
CA TYR A 76 18.51 12.58 20.38
C TYR A 76 18.72 11.08 20.18
N LYS A 77 18.88 10.60 18.92
CA LYS A 77 18.95 9.16 18.58
C LYS A 77 19.94 8.34 19.43
N ALA A 78 21.05 8.95 19.86
CA ALA A 78 22.08 8.29 20.68
C ALA A 78 21.58 7.90 22.08
N ASN A 79 20.58 8.62 22.61
CA ASN A 79 20.02 8.42 23.95
C ASN A 79 18.69 7.66 23.94
N LEU A 80 18.14 7.36 22.76
CA LEU A 80 16.84 6.70 22.64
C LEU A 80 16.98 5.18 22.68
N HIS A 81 16.06 4.53 23.38
CA HIS A 81 15.96 3.07 23.38
C HIS A 81 15.74 2.54 21.95
N PRO A 82 16.39 1.44 21.51
CA PRO A 82 16.31 0.94 20.14
C PRO A 82 14.88 0.68 19.64
N LEU A 83 13.98 0.25 20.53
CA LEU A 83 12.56 0.03 20.19
C LEU A 83 11.84 1.35 19.89
N LEU A 84 12.15 2.42 20.62
CA LEU A 84 11.58 3.74 20.41
C LEU A 84 12.10 4.35 19.11
N LEU A 85 13.40 4.21 18.84
CA LEU A 85 14.01 4.62 17.59
C LEU A 85 13.38 3.89 16.40
N THR A 86 13.22 2.56 16.49
CA THR A 86 12.54 1.76 15.46
C THR A 86 11.10 2.25 15.28
N SER A 87 10.39 2.57 16.36
CA SER A 87 9.00 3.07 16.29
C SER A 87 8.90 4.41 15.57
N ILE A 88 9.84 5.32 15.83
CA ILE A 88 9.94 6.61 15.12
C ILE A 88 10.15 6.36 13.63
N TYR A 89 11.12 5.53 13.26
CA TYR A 89 11.36 5.20 11.85
C TYR A 89 10.17 4.51 11.18
N SER A 90 9.51 3.57 11.87
CA SER A 90 8.29 2.92 11.38
C SER A 90 7.21 3.94 11.06
N TYR A 91 7.01 4.93 11.94
CA TYR A 91 6.07 6.02 11.72
C TYR A 91 6.42 6.84 10.47
N TYR A 92 7.69 7.22 10.30
CA TYR A 92 8.16 7.92 9.10
C TYR A 92 7.85 7.15 7.82
N ILE A 93 8.18 5.85 7.80
CA ILE A 93 7.98 5.01 6.62
C ILE A 93 6.51 4.96 6.25
N PHE A 94 5.62 4.74 7.24
CA PHE A 94 4.18 4.71 6.97
C PHE A 94 3.63 6.06 6.52
N PHE A 95 4.10 7.16 7.12
CA PHE A 95 3.68 8.50 6.71
C PHE A 95 4.08 8.80 5.26
N TRP A 96 5.34 8.52 4.88
CA TRP A 96 5.83 8.72 3.52
C TRP A 96 5.14 7.81 2.52
N LEU A 97 4.92 6.54 2.87
CA LEU A 97 4.17 5.61 2.05
C LEU A 97 2.75 6.13 1.78
N GLU A 98 2.02 6.52 2.82
CA GLU A 98 0.66 7.06 2.68
C GLU A 98 0.65 8.35 1.84
N LEU A 99 1.62 9.25 2.03
CA LEU A 99 1.75 10.48 1.26
C LEU A 99 1.99 10.20 -0.22
N ILE A 100 2.96 9.35 -0.57
CA ILE A 100 3.28 9.01 -1.96
C ILE A 100 2.07 8.38 -2.65
N LEU A 101 1.36 7.49 -1.97
CA LEU A 101 0.18 6.83 -2.51
C LEU A 101 -1.00 7.80 -2.68
N ALA A 102 -1.17 8.76 -1.77
CA ALA A 102 -2.18 9.80 -1.88
C ALA A 102 -1.90 10.76 -3.05
N VAL A 103 -0.62 11.14 -3.25
CA VAL A 103 -0.19 11.94 -4.41
C VAL A 103 -0.38 11.17 -5.71
N ALA A 104 -0.01 9.88 -5.76
CA ALA A 104 -0.26 9.05 -6.93
C ALA A 104 -1.77 8.94 -7.25
N ALA A 105 -2.61 8.82 -6.23
CA ALA A 105 -4.06 8.79 -6.40
C ALA A 105 -4.65 10.12 -6.86
N SER A 106 -4.15 11.26 -6.36
CA SER A 106 -4.60 12.57 -6.81
C SER A 106 -4.18 12.82 -8.27
N LEU A 107 -2.96 12.45 -8.65
CA LEU A 107 -2.48 12.52 -10.04
C LEU A 107 -3.29 11.62 -10.97
N ALA A 108 -3.60 10.38 -10.56
CA ALA A 108 -4.46 9.50 -11.34
C ALA A 108 -5.87 10.09 -11.54
N ARG A 109 -6.40 10.76 -10.51
CA ARG A 109 -7.70 11.45 -10.58
C ARG A 109 -7.66 12.67 -11.50
N THR A 110 -6.61 13.50 -11.45
CA THR A 110 -6.53 14.73 -12.25
C THR A 110 -6.15 14.47 -13.70
N LEU A 111 -5.20 13.56 -13.95
CA LEU A 111 -4.70 13.29 -15.30
C LEU A 111 -5.57 12.28 -16.06
N VAL A 112 -5.99 11.21 -15.39
CA VAL A 112 -6.72 10.10 -16.01
C VAL A 112 -8.22 10.18 -15.72
N GLY A 113 -8.68 10.96 -14.74
CA GLY A 113 -10.09 11.01 -14.37
C GLY A 113 -10.58 9.72 -13.70
N VAL A 114 -9.66 8.94 -13.13
CA VAL A 114 -9.95 7.67 -12.44
C VAL A 114 -9.89 7.88 -10.94
N GLU A 115 -10.95 7.52 -10.22
CA GLU A 115 -10.94 7.51 -8.76
C GLU A 115 -10.37 6.19 -8.25
N LEU A 116 -9.17 6.24 -7.67
CA LEU A 116 -8.53 5.12 -6.98
C LEU A 116 -9.19 4.86 -5.63
N GLU A 117 -9.37 3.59 -5.28
CA GLU A 117 -9.78 3.18 -3.94
C GLU A 117 -8.68 3.59 -2.93
N PRO A 118 -9.04 4.12 -1.74
CA PRO A 118 -8.06 4.42 -0.71
C PRO A 118 -7.29 3.15 -0.34
N GLN A 119 -5.96 3.23 -0.30
CA GLN A 119 -5.13 2.04 -0.06
C GLN A 119 -5.22 1.52 1.38
N PHE A 120 -5.55 2.39 2.34
CA PHE A 120 -5.71 2.06 3.75
C PHE A 120 -7.08 2.49 4.27
N ASP A 121 -7.79 1.59 4.96
CA ASP A 121 -9.05 1.88 5.66
C ASP A 121 -8.88 1.70 7.18
N GLU A 122 -8.35 2.73 7.83
CA GLU A 122 -8.17 2.80 9.29
C GLU A 122 -7.62 1.49 9.89
N PRO A 123 -6.36 1.13 9.61
CA PRO A 123 -5.79 -0.15 10.05
C PRO A 123 -5.81 -0.33 11.58
N HIS A 124 -5.71 0.76 12.34
CA HIS A 124 -5.82 0.80 13.80
C HIS A 124 -7.22 0.40 14.32
N HIS A 125 -8.22 0.32 13.44
CA HIS A 125 -9.58 -0.10 13.78
C HIS A 125 -9.84 -1.59 13.57
N ALA A 126 -8.82 -2.38 13.20
CA ALA A 126 -8.92 -3.82 12.96
C ALA A 126 -9.26 -4.61 14.23
N THR A 127 -10.30 -5.44 14.16
CA THR A 127 -10.75 -6.31 15.28
C THR A 127 -10.22 -7.74 15.21
N SER A 128 -9.54 -8.10 14.12
CA SER A 128 -8.95 -9.42 13.89
C SER A 128 -7.88 -9.29 12.81
N VAL A 129 -6.92 -10.21 12.76
CA VAL A 129 -5.84 -10.19 11.76
C VAL A 129 -6.41 -10.39 10.36
N GLN A 130 -7.46 -11.21 10.22
CA GLN A 130 -8.21 -11.32 8.96
C GLN A 130 -8.84 -10.00 8.54
N ASN A 131 -9.35 -9.20 9.49
CA ASN A 131 -9.95 -7.90 9.20
C ASN A 131 -8.88 -6.86 8.84
N PHE A 132 -7.71 -6.92 9.48
CA PHE A 132 -6.56 -6.08 9.16
C PHE A 132 -6.13 -6.28 7.70
N TRP A 133 -5.69 -7.48 7.33
CA TRP A 133 -5.17 -7.77 5.99
C TRP A 133 -6.24 -7.77 4.90
N GLY A 134 -7.44 -8.25 5.20
CA GLY A 134 -8.48 -8.46 4.18
C GLY A 134 -9.31 -7.23 3.83
N LYS A 135 -9.34 -6.21 4.69
CA LYS A 135 -10.27 -5.07 4.57
C LYS A 135 -9.72 -3.70 4.95
N ARG A 136 -8.51 -3.61 5.51
CA ARG A 136 -8.01 -2.34 6.07
C ARG A 136 -6.59 -2.00 5.65
N TRP A 137 -5.77 -3.01 5.42
CA TRP A 137 -4.38 -2.87 5.01
C TRP A 137 -4.23 -3.11 3.52
N ASN A 138 -3.63 -2.15 2.81
CA ASN A 138 -3.27 -2.22 1.39
C ASN A 138 -4.34 -2.91 0.51
N LEU A 139 -5.50 -2.25 0.40
CA LEU A 139 -6.67 -2.77 -0.31
C LEU A 139 -6.37 -3.09 -1.78
N MET A 140 -5.47 -2.33 -2.40
CA MET A 140 -5.02 -2.57 -3.77
C MET A 140 -4.32 -3.93 -3.88
N VAL A 141 -3.31 -4.22 -3.05
CA VAL A 141 -2.61 -5.52 -3.06
C VAL A 141 -3.58 -6.67 -2.76
N SER A 142 -4.46 -6.50 -1.77
CA SER A 142 -5.49 -7.50 -1.47
C SER A 142 -6.45 -7.73 -2.64
N SER A 143 -6.74 -6.70 -3.43
CA SER A 143 -7.57 -6.80 -4.63
C SER A 143 -6.88 -7.50 -5.80
N ILE A 144 -5.55 -7.41 -5.88
CA ILE A 144 -4.70 -8.09 -6.88
C ILE A 144 -4.55 -9.57 -6.52
N LEU A 145 -4.12 -9.85 -5.29
CA LEU A 145 -3.83 -11.21 -4.83
C LEU A 145 -5.07 -12.11 -4.79
N ARG A 146 -6.27 -11.53 -4.67
CA ARG A 146 -7.51 -12.30 -4.62
C ARG A 146 -7.80 -13.07 -5.93
N PRO A 147 -7.86 -12.42 -7.11
CA PRO A 147 -7.98 -13.11 -8.40
C PRO A 147 -6.70 -13.83 -8.84
N THR A 148 -5.51 -13.32 -8.53
CA THR A 148 -4.27 -13.92 -9.07
C THR A 148 -3.77 -15.12 -8.28
N VAL A 149 -4.00 -15.17 -6.96
CA VAL A 149 -3.48 -16.23 -6.10
C VAL A 149 -4.60 -16.94 -5.35
N TYR A 150 -5.46 -16.22 -4.64
CA TYR A 150 -6.45 -16.83 -3.75
C TYR A 150 -7.49 -17.67 -4.50
N HIS A 151 -8.09 -17.13 -5.58
CA HIS A 151 -9.11 -17.84 -6.35
C HIS A 151 -8.55 -19.09 -7.05
N PRO A 152 -7.41 -19.03 -7.76
CA PRO A 152 -6.74 -20.22 -8.30
C PRO A 152 -6.38 -21.23 -7.22
N SER A 153 -5.77 -20.79 -6.11
CA SER A 153 -5.41 -21.68 -4.99
C SER A 153 -6.65 -22.37 -4.42
N ARG A 154 -7.75 -21.63 -4.23
CA ARG A 154 -9.02 -22.20 -3.77
C ARG A 154 -9.56 -23.25 -4.75
N ALA A 155 -9.45 -23.00 -6.06
CA ALA A 155 -9.89 -23.97 -7.07
C ALA A 155 -9.07 -25.27 -7.02
N ILE A 156 -7.75 -25.17 -6.87
CA ILE A 156 -6.85 -26.33 -6.73
C ILE A 156 -7.19 -27.11 -5.46
N PHE A 157 -7.29 -26.44 -4.32
CA PHE A 157 -7.54 -27.10 -3.03
C PHE A 157 -8.96 -27.68 -2.89
N ARG A 158 -9.93 -27.28 -3.71
CA ARG A 158 -11.26 -27.92 -3.72
C ARG A 158 -11.19 -29.41 -4.07
N GLY A 159 -10.22 -29.83 -4.88
CA GLY A 159 -10.03 -31.24 -5.24
C GLY A 159 -9.43 -32.10 -4.12
N VAL A 160 -8.83 -31.47 -3.10
CA VAL A 160 -8.03 -32.16 -2.07
C VAL A 160 -8.64 -32.02 -0.67
N VAL A 161 -9.26 -30.87 -0.38
CA VAL A 161 -9.71 -30.47 0.95
C VAL A 161 -11.23 -30.26 0.96
N PRO A 162 -11.96 -30.68 2.02
CA PRO A 162 -13.40 -30.46 2.12
C PRO A 162 -13.76 -28.98 1.99
N GLU A 163 -14.90 -28.66 1.35
CA GLU A 163 -15.31 -27.28 1.02
C GLU A 163 -15.28 -26.33 2.23
N ARG A 164 -15.62 -26.86 3.42
CA ARG A 164 -15.56 -26.13 4.69
C ARG A 164 -14.16 -25.59 5.01
N TRP A 165 -13.09 -26.26 4.59
CA TRP A 165 -11.72 -25.94 4.99
C TRP A 165 -10.86 -25.35 3.87
N VAL A 166 -11.31 -25.40 2.60
CA VAL A 166 -10.55 -24.92 1.43
C VAL A 166 -10.03 -23.48 1.59
N SER A 167 -10.73 -22.62 2.33
CA SER A 167 -10.29 -21.24 2.58
C SER A 167 -8.94 -21.16 3.32
N VAL A 168 -8.61 -22.12 4.18
CA VAL A 168 -7.38 -22.09 5.00
C VAL A 168 -6.12 -22.26 4.15
N PRO A 169 -5.94 -23.34 3.37
CA PRO A 169 -4.76 -23.47 2.52
C PRO A 169 -4.70 -22.39 1.45
N ALA A 170 -5.84 -21.95 0.89
CA ALA A 170 -5.85 -20.85 -0.07
C ALA A 170 -5.37 -19.51 0.52
N VAL A 171 -5.74 -19.19 1.76
CA VAL A 171 -5.22 -18.01 2.47
C VAL A 171 -3.73 -18.18 2.74
N PHE A 172 -3.30 -19.33 3.23
CA PHE A 172 -1.89 -19.61 3.49
C PHE A 172 -1.03 -19.40 2.24
N THR A 173 -1.42 -19.97 1.09
CA THR A 173 -0.73 -19.78 -0.19
C THR A 173 -0.68 -18.31 -0.60
N THR A 174 -1.76 -17.55 -0.38
CA THR A 174 -1.79 -16.11 -0.69
C THR A 174 -0.77 -15.32 0.13
N PHE A 175 -0.66 -15.61 1.43
CA PHE A 175 0.33 -14.99 2.29
C PHE A 175 1.76 -15.41 1.95
N LEU A 176 1.97 -16.70 1.62
CA LEU A 176 3.28 -17.19 1.19
C LEU A 176 3.77 -16.49 -0.09
N VAL A 177 2.92 -16.39 -1.11
CA VAL A 177 3.25 -15.68 -2.36
C VAL A 177 3.51 -14.20 -2.07
N SER A 178 2.73 -13.57 -1.21
CA SER A 178 2.99 -12.19 -0.77
C SER A 178 4.35 -12.06 -0.09
N GLY A 179 4.74 -12.99 0.79
CA GLY A 179 6.04 -13.00 1.46
C GLY A 179 7.20 -13.09 0.49
N ILE A 180 7.13 -14.03 -0.46
CA ILE A 180 8.14 -14.19 -1.52
C ILE A 180 8.27 -12.92 -2.35
N MET A 181 7.15 -12.29 -2.72
CA MET A 181 7.17 -11.02 -3.46
C MET A 181 7.85 -9.91 -2.67
N HIS A 182 7.64 -9.82 -1.35
CA HIS A 182 8.32 -8.83 -0.52
C HIS A 182 9.83 -9.12 -0.38
N GLU A 183 10.22 -10.38 -0.32
CA GLU A 183 11.64 -10.78 -0.33
C GLU A 183 12.32 -10.33 -1.62
N ILE A 184 11.67 -10.56 -2.77
CA ILE A 184 12.15 -10.13 -4.09
C ILE A 184 12.23 -8.59 -4.17
N ILE A 185 11.23 -7.88 -3.66
CA ILE A 185 11.25 -6.41 -3.60
C ILE A 185 12.44 -5.94 -2.76
N PHE A 186 12.70 -6.55 -1.60
CA PHE A 186 13.81 -6.17 -0.73
C PHE A 186 15.16 -6.48 -1.38
N TYR A 187 15.26 -7.61 -2.10
CA TYR A 187 16.42 -7.93 -2.92
C TYR A 187 16.68 -6.87 -3.99
N TYR A 188 15.68 -6.44 -4.76
CA TYR A 188 15.87 -5.41 -5.79
C TYR A 188 16.14 -4.02 -5.21
N LEU A 189 15.47 -3.67 -4.11
CA LEU A 189 15.68 -2.40 -3.43
C LEU A 189 17.06 -2.32 -2.79
N GLY A 190 17.55 -3.41 -2.19
CA GLY A 190 18.78 -3.41 -1.40
C GLY A 190 20.01 -4.03 -2.02
N ARG A 191 19.84 -4.92 -3.00
CA ARG A 191 20.84 -5.91 -3.42
C ARG A 191 21.39 -6.72 -2.24
N LEU A 192 20.59 -6.88 -1.19
CA LEU A 192 20.93 -7.68 -0.01
C LEU A 192 20.51 -9.13 -0.24
N THR A 193 21.25 -10.08 0.32
CA THR A 193 20.91 -11.50 0.27
C THR A 193 19.56 -11.76 0.94
N PRO A 194 18.64 -12.54 0.33
CA PRO A 194 17.38 -12.91 0.95
C PRO A 194 17.60 -13.61 2.30
N THR A 195 17.07 -13.05 3.38
CA THR A 195 17.18 -13.61 4.74
C THR A 195 15.95 -14.43 5.13
N TRP A 196 14.88 -14.37 4.32
CA TRP A 196 13.60 -15.03 4.57
C TRP A 196 12.83 -14.52 5.80
N GLU A 197 13.39 -13.56 6.55
CA GLU A 197 12.74 -12.96 7.73
C GLU A 197 11.38 -12.34 7.34
N VAL A 198 11.33 -11.64 6.19
CA VAL A 198 10.10 -11.03 5.67
C VAL A 198 9.11 -12.08 5.19
N THR A 199 9.58 -13.14 4.55
CA THR A 199 8.72 -14.26 4.16
C THR A 199 8.07 -14.91 5.39
N TRP A 200 8.85 -15.15 6.45
CA TRP A 200 8.35 -15.70 7.72
C TRP A 200 7.32 -14.78 8.40
N PHE A 201 7.48 -13.46 8.32
CA PHE A 201 6.46 -12.52 8.78
C PHE A 201 5.10 -12.82 8.13
N PHE A 202 5.04 -12.92 6.80
CA PHE A 202 3.79 -13.20 6.11
C PHE A 202 3.26 -14.62 6.37
N VAL A 203 4.14 -15.62 6.49
CA VAL A 203 3.75 -16.99 6.85
C VAL A 203 3.05 -17.04 8.21
N ILE A 204 3.63 -16.41 9.24
CA ILE A 204 3.03 -16.34 10.58
C ILE A 204 1.67 -15.66 10.53
N GLN A 205 1.56 -14.55 9.80
CA GLN A 205 0.29 -13.84 9.60
C GLN A 205 -0.75 -14.74 8.90
N GLY A 206 -0.35 -15.47 7.85
CA GLY A 206 -1.21 -16.39 7.11
C GLY A 206 -1.72 -17.56 7.96
N VAL A 207 -0.83 -18.16 8.78
CA VAL A 207 -1.21 -19.21 9.74
C VAL A 207 -2.21 -18.66 10.76
N TRP A 208 -1.97 -17.46 11.29
CA TRP A 208 -2.87 -16.84 12.26
C TRP A 208 -4.25 -16.56 11.68
N VAL A 209 -4.32 -16.04 10.45
CA VAL A 209 -5.60 -15.86 9.73
C VAL A 209 -6.28 -17.22 9.49
N GLY A 210 -5.51 -18.26 9.17
CA GLY A 210 -6.01 -19.63 9.05
C GLY A 210 -6.67 -20.12 10.35
N ILE A 211 -6.00 -19.92 11.49
CA ILE A 211 -6.53 -20.24 12.83
C ILE A 211 -7.81 -19.45 13.10
N GLU A 212 -7.84 -18.14 12.82
CA GLU A 212 -9.05 -17.33 12.98
C GLU A 212 -10.22 -17.86 12.15
N ILE A 213 -9.96 -18.31 10.91
CA ILE A 213 -10.98 -18.91 10.04
C ILE A 213 -11.50 -20.22 10.66
N VAL A 214 -10.59 -21.06 11.18
CA VAL A 214 -10.97 -22.32 11.82
C VAL A 214 -11.84 -22.06 13.04
N ILE A 215 -11.39 -21.21 13.96
CA ILE A 215 -12.13 -20.82 15.18
C ILE A 215 -13.51 -20.27 14.83
N LYS A 216 -13.61 -19.35 13.86
CA LYS A 216 -14.90 -18.77 13.43
C LYS A 216 -15.84 -19.82 12.83
N LYS A 217 -15.29 -20.84 12.16
CA LYS A 217 -16.07 -21.93 11.55
C LYS A 217 -16.43 -23.04 12.53
N THR A 218 -15.68 -23.25 13.62
CA THR A 218 -15.95 -24.28 14.63
C THR A 218 -16.87 -23.77 15.74
N ILE A 219 -16.58 -22.59 16.29
CA ILE A 219 -17.30 -22.00 17.43
C ILE A 219 -18.56 -21.23 16.97
N GLY A 220 -18.70 -20.99 15.67
CA GLY A 220 -19.82 -20.24 15.10
C GLY A 220 -19.84 -18.76 15.53
N ARG A 221 -20.99 -18.09 15.34
CA ARG A 221 -21.17 -16.66 15.69
C ARG A 221 -21.30 -16.37 17.19
N GLN A 222 -21.23 -17.40 18.05
CA GLN A 222 -21.52 -17.29 19.48
C GLN A 222 -20.39 -16.61 20.28
N PHE A 223 -19.12 -16.81 19.88
CA PHE A 223 -18.00 -16.17 20.57
C PHE A 223 -17.64 -14.84 19.89
N LYS A 224 -18.23 -13.75 20.38
CA LYS A 224 -17.85 -12.38 19.99
C LYS A 224 -17.04 -11.75 21.13
N PRO A 225 -15.71 -11.82 21.10
CA PRO A 225 -14.89 -11.13 22.09
C PRO A 225 -15.16 -9.62 22.06
N LEU A 226 -14.95 -8.97 23.20
CA LEU A 226 -15.16 -7.54 23.35
C LEU A 226 -14.34 -6.79 22.29
N ARG A 227 -14.97 -5.92 21.49
CA ARG A 227 -14.34 -5.30 20.31
C ARG A 227 -13.01 -4.60 20.63
N VAL A 228 -12.92 -3.98 21.81
CA VAL A 228 -11.71 -3.30 22.28
C VAL A 228 -10.59 -4.30 22.55
N VAL A 229 -10.88 -5.41 23.23
CA VAL A 229 -9.90 -6.46 23.52
C VAL A 229 -9.36 -7.08 22.24
N SER A 230 -10.24 -7.40 21.29
CA SER A 230 -9.81 -7.98 20.00
C SER A 230 -9.00 -6.99 19.18
N ARG A 231 -9.34 -5.69 19.23
CA ARG A 231 -8.54 -4.63 18.60
C ARG A 231 -7.13 -4.56 19.18
N VAL A 232 -7.02 -4.41 20.50
CA VAL A 232 -5.72 -4.32 21.18
C VAL A 232 -4.90 -5.58 20.89
N LEU A 233 -5.48 -6.77 21.01
CA LEU A 233 -4.78 -8.02 20.72
C LEU A 233 -4.30 -8.11 19.27
N THR A 234 -5.14 -7.73 18.31
CA THR A 234 -4.79 -7.74 16.88
C THR A 234 -3.64 -6.76 16.60
N LEU A 235 -3.72 -5.54 17.13
CA LEU A 235 -2.70 -4.52 16.88
C LEU A 235 -1.38 -4.89 17.56
N VAL A 236 -1.41 -5.37 18.81
CA VAL A 236 -0.21 -5.84 19.50
C VAL A 236 0.43 -6.98 18.71
N PHE A 237 -0.35 -7.96 18.25
CA PHE A 237 0.19 -9.05 17.45
C PHE A 237 0.85 -8.57 16.14
N VAL A 238 0.17 -7.73 15.38
CA VAL A 238 0.70 -7.21 14.10
C VAL A 238 1.92 -6.31 14.34
N ILE A 239 1.88 -5.43 15.33
CA ILE A 239 3.00 -4.54 15.66
C ILE A 239 4.20 -5.36 16.11
N THR A 240 4.05 -6.23 17.10
CA THR A 240 5.16 -7.05 17.61
C THR A 240 5.80 -7.90 16.52
N THR A 241 5.01 -8.58 15.70
CA THR A 241 5.54 -9.37 14.57
C THR A 241 6.21 -8.50 13.51
N SER A 242 5.72 -7.28 13.26
CA SER A 242 6.35 -6.34 12.32
C SER A 242 7.71 -5.84 12.84
N PHE A 243 7.81 -5.50 14.13
CA PHE A 243 9.07 -5.08 14.75
C PHE A 243 10.09 -6.21 14.81
N TRP A 244 9.63 -7.45 14.89
CA TRP A 244 10.51 -8.61 14.94
C TRP A 244 11.03 -9.03 13.56
N LEU A 245 10.16 -9.12 12.55
CA LEU A 245 10.50 -9.79 11.30
C LEU A 245 10.49 -8.88 10.06
N PHE A 246 9.81 -7.73 10.11
CA PHE A 246 9.67 -6.85 8.96
C PHE A 246 10.61 -5.64 9.02
N PHE A 247 10.65 -4.94 10.15
CA PHE A 247 11.46 -3.73 10.31
C PHE A 247 12.97 -3.98 10.32
N PRO A 248 13.52 -5.02 10.96
CA PRO A 248 14.97 -5.21 10.97
C PRO A 248 15.59 -5.38 9.58
N PRO A 249 15.06 -6.23 8.67
CA PRO A 249 15.52 -6.28 7.29
C PRO A 249 15.37 -4.95 6.55
N PHE A 250 14.25 -4.25 6.79
CA PHE A 250 13.99 -2.95 6.15
C PHE A 250 14.97 -1.86 6.62
N MET A 251 15.39 -1.87 7.88
CA MET A 251 16.38 -0.90 8.37
C MET A 251 17.78 -1.19 7.83
N ARG A 252 18.16 -2.46 7.59
CA ARG A 252 19.44 -2.82 6.97
C ARG A 252 19.62 -2.21 5.57
N LEU A 253 18.51 -1.89 4.89
CA LEU A 253 18.51 -1.22 3.59
C LEU A 253 18.97 0.26 3.65
N ASN A 254 19.00 0.88 4.85
CA ASN A 254 19.16 2.32 5.01
C ASN A 254 18.20 3.12 4.10
N PRO A 255 16.87 2.91 4.25
CA PRO A 255 15.86 3.37 3.29
C PRO A 255 15.86 4.90 3.12
N PHE A 256 16.16 5.65 4.19
CA PHE A 256 16.20 7.11 4.16
C PHE A 256 17.40 7.66 3.39
N ALA A 257 18.61 7.18 3.69
CA ALA A 257 19.82 7.61 3.00
C ALA A 257 19.75 7.25 1.51
N ARG A 258 19.25 6.05 1.19
CA ARG A 258 19.08 5.63 -0.20
C ARG A 258 18.00 6.44 -0.91
N GLY A 259 16.83 6.62 -0.30
CA GLY A 259 15.75 7.43 -0.89
C GLY A 259 16.17 8.87 -1.16
N CYS A 260 16.96 9.46 -0.27
CA CYS A 260 17.53 10.80 -0.48
C CYS A 260 18.54 10.82 -1.64
N ARG A 261 19.43 9.83 -1.78
CA ARG A 261 20.36 9.74 -2.92
C ARG A 261 19.65 9.59 -4.26
N GLU A 262 18.64 8.74 -4.32
CA GLU A 262 17.83 8.53 -5.53
C GLU A 262 17.05 9.80 -5.90
N LEU A 263 16.50 10.52 -4.91
CA LEU A 263 15.81 11.80 -5.13
C LEU A 263 16.78 12.89 -5.64
N LEU A 264 17.98 12.97 -5.08
CA LEU A 264 19.02 13.91 -5.52
C LEU A 264 19.51 13.58 -6.93
N ALA A 265 19.67 12.30 -7.27
CA ALA A 265 20.00 11.87 -8.63
C ALA A 265 18.89 12.23 -9.63
N PHE A 266 17.63 12.04 -9.25
CA PHE A 266 16.48 12.44 -10.07
C PHE A 266 16.42 13.96 -10.24
N ALA A 267 16.59 14.75 -9.18
CA ALA A 267 16.65 16.21 -9.29
C ALA A 267 17.86 16.67 -10.12
N GLY A 268 18.99 15.96 -10.00
CA GLY A 268 20.20 16.16 -10.78
C GLY A 268 19.97 15.96 -12.28
N LEU A 269 19.15 14.99 -12.68
CA LEU A 269 18.74 14.76 -14.07
C LEU A 269 18.03 15.98 -14.66
N PHE A 270 17.08 16.59 -13.93
CA PHE A 270 16.39 17.80 -14.40
C PHE A 270 17.31 19.02 -14.46
N LYS A 271 18.33 19.08 -13.60
CA LYS A 271 19.25 20.21 -13.53
C LYS A 271 20.38 20.13 -14.56
N HIS A 272 20.93 18.95 -14.82
CA HIS A 272 22.14 18.77 -15.64
C HIS A 272 21.89 18.04 -16.96
N GLY A 273 20.70 17.46 -17.17
CA GLY A 273 20.33 16.77 -18.42
C GLY A 273 20.91 15.36 -18.59
N TYR A 274 21.63 14.84 -17.60
CA TYR A 274 22.13 13.45 -17.58
C TYR A 274 22.02 12.83 -16.18
N LEU A 275 21.91 11.50 -16.14
CA LEU A 275 21.67 10.75 -14.91
C LEU A 275 22.99 10.41 -14.23
N ILE A 276 23.32 11.12 -13.16
CA ILE A 276 24.47 10.83 -12.30
C ILE A 276 24.12 9.66 -11.37
N ARG A 277 25.09 8.77 -11.10
CA ARG A 277 24.84 7.62 -10.22
C ARG A 277 24.46 8.09 -8.81
N PRO A 278 23.45 7.48 -8.16
CA PRO A 278 23.01 7.87 -6.81
C PRO A 278 24.15 7.88 -5.78
N ASP A 279 25.15 7.02 -5.98
CA ASP A 279 26.35 6.83 -5.16
C ASP A 279 27.27 8.08 -5.09
N GLU A 280 27.14 9.03 -6.03
CA GLU A 280 27.93 10.27 -6.06
C GLU A 280 27.30 11.41 -5.23
N TYR A 281 26.04 11.24 -4.80
CA TYR A 281 25.37 12.22 -3.96
C TYR A 281 25.55 11.89 -2.47
N SER A 282 26.14 12.81 -1.72
CA SER A 282 26.12 12.79 -0.25
C SER A 282 24.80 13.39 0.25
N CYS A 283 24.03 12.64 1.04
CA CYS A 283 22.82 13.17 1.67
C CYS A 283 23.19 14.08 2.84
N PRO A 284 22.92 15.39 2.78
CA PRO A 284 23.36 16.32 3.82
C PRO A 284 22.64 16.15 5.17
N TYR A 285 21.59 15.32 5.21
CA TYR A 285 20.74 15.12 6.39
C TYR A 285 20.86 13.73 7.04
N PHE A 286 21.72 12.83 6.52
CA PHE A 286 21.89 11.46 7.02
C PHE A 286 23.33 10.97 7.02
#